data_AF-A0A7C5Q2H0-F1
#
_entry.id   AF-A0A7C5Q2H0-F1
#
_cell.length_a   1.000
_cell.length_b   1.000
_cell.length_c   1.000
_cell.angle_alpha   90.00
_cell.angle_beta   90.00
_cell.angle_gamma   90.00
#
_symmetry.space_group_name_H-M   'P 1'
#
loop_
_entity.id
_entity.type
_entity.pdbx_description
1 polymer ?
#
loop_
_entity_poly.entity_id
_entity_poly.type
_entity_poly.pdbx_seq_one_letter_code
_entity_poly.pdbx_strand_id
1 'polypeptide(L)'
;MTKILQANPSQEQELLARLRAALDRGGLVILPTETVYGIAARADRPQAMDRLRALKEREGPFTLHLGDTSQVPGLAEAPVQARRLAKNYWPGPLTMILEGPKHGSRAGGIGAGQSLGYRVVDHPWTGPFLRNFEGGLVMSSANRQGRPAPRSLEDLDPAVLELADLALDHGPCQSGIASTVLRVGHQGSIRILRSGLESKEQFLARAATLHLFVCTGNTCRSPMAALLYHQHLATKLGVSPDSLLEHGHLVSSAGISAQPGMPASPRAIEAMAELGLDLSYHRSRFAHPTLLVRASRIYCMGQRHLDLVRQSLEGMGGSLEEDARPPRLLRPEGDIPDPFGGDLGLYVETREALRASIEGLE
;
A
#
# COMPACT_ATOMS: atom_id res chain seq x y z
N MET A 1 25.21 -14.10 -29.21
CA MET A 1 23.80 -13.99 -29.63
C MET A 1 22.92 -14.57 -28.54
N THR A 2 21.92 -13.82 -28.14
CA THR A 2 20.96 -14.18 -27.08
C THR A 2 20.11 -15.36 -27.52
N LYS A 3 19.97 -16.36 -26.66
CA LYS A 3 19.08 -17.49 -26.95
C LYS A 3 17.67 -17.13 -26.49
N ILE A 4 16.69 -17.20 -27.39
CA ILE A 4 15.28 -16.97 -27.06
C ILE A 4 14.62 -18.33 -26.78
N LEU A 5 13.91 -18.41 -25.66
CA LEU A 5 13.07 -19.52 -25.25
C LEU A 5 11.62 -19.14 -25.47
N GLN A 6 10.88 -19.90 -26.27
CA GLN A 6 9.44 -19.71 -26.38
C GLN A 6 8.75 -20.42 -25.21
N ALA A 7 7.92 -19.69 -24.46
CA ALA A 7 7.18 -20.25 -23.35
C ALA A 7 6.21 -21.33 -23.83
N ASN A 8 6.39 -22.54 -23.32
CA ASN A 8 5.59 -23.70 -23.68
C ASN A 8 5.29 -24.53 -22.43
N PRO A 9 4.03 -24.58 -21.95
CA PRO A 9 3.66 -25.31 -20.73
C PRO A 9 4.09 -26.78 -20.74
N SER A 10 4.09 -27.44 -21.91
CA SER A 10 4.56 -28.84 -22.03
C SER A 10 6.05 -29.03 -21.75
N GLN A 11 6.83 -27.95 -21.78
CA GLN A 11 8.28 -27.94 -21.60
C GLN A 11 8.69 -27.11 -20.37
N GLU A 12 7.75 -26.79 -19.48
CA GLU A 12 7.95 -25.85 -18.38
C GLU A 12 9.21 -26.15 -17.56
N GLN A 13 9.34 -27.38 -17.06
CA GLN A 13 10.46 -27.79 -16.22
C GLN A 13 11.82 -27.61 -16.92
N GLU A 14 11.92 -27.97 -18.20
CA GLU A 14 13.13 -27.82 -19.00
C GLU A 14 13.48 -26.35 -19.21
N LEU A 15 12.49 -25.51 -19.54
CA LEU A 15 12.71 -24.08 -19.71
C LEU A 15 13.17 -23.42 -18.41
N LEU A 16 12.53 -23.73 -17.28
CA LEU A 16 12.93 -23.24 -15.96
C LEU A 16 14.35 -23.70 -15.56
N ALA A 17 14.71 -24.95 -15.86
CA ALA A 17 16.05 -25.47 -15.62
C ALA A 17 17.12 -24.71 -16.44
N ARG A 18 16.81 -24.38 -17.70
CA ARG A 18 17.71 -23.61 -18.57
C ARG A 18 17.88 -22.16 -18.10
N LEU A 19 16.80 -21.52 -17.63
CA LEU A 19 16.86 -20.19 -17.02
C LEU A 19 17.76 -20.19 -15.78
N ARG A 20 17.57 -21.16 -14.89
CA ARG A 20 18.41 -21.36 -13.70
C ARG A 20 19.88 -21.56 -14.07
N ALA A 21 20.18 -22.47 -15.00
CA ALA A 21 21.54 -22.75 -15.42
C ALA A 21 22.26 -21.54 -16.02
N ALA A 22 21.54 -20.64 -16.73
CA ALA A 22 22.11 -19.39 -17.20
C ALA A 22 22.49 -18.45 -16.05
N LEU A 23 21.59 -18.27 -15.07
CA LEU A 23 21.85 -17.44 -13.89
C LEU A 23 22.96 -18.02 -12.99
N ASP A 24 23.02 -19.34 -12.82
CA ASP A 24 24.06 -20.02 -12.05
C ASP A 24 25.45 -19.96 -12.70
N ARG A 25 25.53 -19.65 -14.00
CA ARG A 25 26.79 -19.35 -14.69
C ARG A 25 27.15 -17.86 -14.66
N GLY A 26 26.35 -17.02 -14.00
CA GLY A 26 26.55 -15.56 -13.96
C GLY A 26 26.05 -14.85 -15.24
N GLY A 27 25.15 -15.48 -15.98
CA GLY A 27 24.50 -14.88 -17.14
C GLY A 27 23.42 -13.86 -16.75
N LEU A 28 23.08 -12.99 -17.70
CA LEU A 28 21.89 -12.13 -17.64
C LEU A 28 20.73 -12.80 -18.34
N VAL A 29 19.55 -12.76 -17.73
CA VAL A 29 18.34 -13.40 -18.28
C VAL A 29 17.22 -12.39 -18.38
N ILE A 30 16.58 -12.31 -19.56
CA ILE A 30 15.37 -11.52 -19.77
C ILE A 30 14.15 -12.39 -19.42
N LEU A 31 13.29 -11.87 -18.54
CA LEU A 31 12.12 -12.55 -18.03
C LEU A 31 10.86 -11.68 -18.20
N PRO A 32 9.71 -12.28 -18.57
CA PRO A 32 8.43 -11.59 -18.59
C PRO A 32 7.92 -11.32 -17.17
N THR A 33 7.16 -10.25 -16.98
CA THR A 33 6.36 -9.99 -15.76
C THR A 33 4.94 -9.59 -16.14
N GLU A 34 4.06 -9.40 -15.16
CA GLU A 34 2.73 -8.81 -15.38
C GLU A 34 2.80 -7.34 -15.85
N THR A 35 3.91 -6.65 -15.55
CA THR A 35 4.11 -5.24 -15.90
C THR A 35 4.83 -5.05 -17.23
N VAL A 36 6.12 -5.37 -17.26
CA VAL A 36 7.06 -5.15 -18.38
C VAL A 36 8.12 -6.23 -18.34
N TYR A 37 8.83 -6.46 -19.44
CA TYR A 37 9.97 -7.38 -19.42
C TYR A 37 11.11 -6.84 -18.55
N GLY A 38 11.73 -7.74 -17.79
CA GLY A 38 12.84 -7.43 -16.90
C GLY A 38 14.11 -8.16 -17.32
N ILE A 39 15.27 -7.54 -17.08
CA ILE A 39 16.58 -8.17 -17.20
C ILE A 39 17.12 -8.44 -15.81
N ALA A 40 17.47 -9.70 -15.58
CA ALA A 40 17.75 -10.26 -14.27
C ALA A 40 19.18 -10.78 -14.17
N ALA A 41 19.75 -10.64 -12.97
CA ALA A 41 21.04 -11.16 -12.58
C ALA A 41 20.95 -11.79 -11.19
N ARG A 42 21.77 -12.82 -10.95
CA ARG A 42 21.91 -13.40 -9.61
C ARG A 42 22.74 -12.47 -8.73
N ALA A 43 22.21 -12.11 -7.56
CA ALA A 43 22.76 -11.12 -6.63
C ALA A 43 24.19 -11.43 -6.17
N ASP A 44 24.52 -12.70 -6.00
CA ASP A 44 25.81 -13.20 -5.53
C ASP A 44 26.82 -13.46 -6.66
N ARG A 45 26.54 -12.96 -7.87
CA ARG A 45 27.44 -13.00 -9.03
C ARG A 45 27.89 -11.58 -9.38
N PRO A 46 29.05 -11.13 -8.84
CA PRO A 46 29.52 -9.75 -9.02
C PRO A 46 29.60 -9.33 -10.49
N GLN A 47 30.16 -10.18 -11.35
CA GLN A 47 30.27 -9.89 -12.79
C GLN A 47 28.90 -9.69 -13.47
N ALA A 48 27.88 -10.46 -13.09
CA ALA A 48 26.52 -10.31 -13.62
C ALA A 48 25.90 -9.00 -13.12
N MET A 49 26.09 -8.68 -11.83
CA MET A 49 25.63 -7.44 -11.24
C MET A 49 26.29 -6.20 -11.85
N ASP A 50 27.58 -6.29 -12.21
CA ASP A 50 28.30 -5.19 -12.86
C ASP A 50 27.81 -4.97 -14.30
N ARG A 51 27.57 -6.05 -15.06
CA ARG A 51 26.90 -5.95 -16.37
C ARG A 51 25.51 -5.32 -16.25
N LEU A 52 24.73 -5.71 -15.24
CA LEU A 52 23.40 -5.14 -15.00
C LEU A 52 23.47 -3.67 -14.57
N ARG A 53 24.47 -3.27 -13.77
CA ARG A 53 24.73 -1.87 -13.39
C ARG A 53 25.08 -1.01 -14.59
N ALA A 54 26.00 -1.49 -15.44
CA ALA A 54 26.44 -0.79 -16.64
C ALA A 54 25.27 -0.48 -17.58
N LEU A 55 24.28 -1.37 -17.68
CA LEU A 55 23.07 -1.13 -18.48
C LEU A 55 22.18 0.00 -17.92
N LYS A 56 22.18 0.21 -16.60
CA LYS A 56 21.18 1.06 -15.91
C LYS A 56 21.68 2.42 -15.48
N GLU A 57 22.99 2.68 -15.56
CA GLU A 57 23.61 3.99 -15.27
C GLU A 57 23.02 4.67 -14.01
N ARG A 58 22.84 3.92 -12.91
CA ARG A 58 22.17 4.44 -11.71
C ARG A 58 22.88 4.07 -10.41
N GLU A 59 22.72 4.96 -9.43
CA GLU A 59 23.24 4.84 -8.06
C GLU A 59 22.20 4.33 -7.03
N GLY A 60 20.98 3.95 -7.47
CA GLY A 60 19.90 3.52 -6.57
C GLY A 60 19.94 2.04 -6.16
N PRO A 61 19.23 1.64 -5.07
CA PRO A 61 19.21 0.26 -4.62
C PRO A 61 18.54 -0.65 -5.65
N PHE A 62 19.09 -1.85 -5.79
CA PHE A 62 18.51 -2.89 -6.61
C PHE A 62 17.24 -3.48 -5.99
N THR A 63 16.38 -4.06 -6.84
CA THR A 63 15.15 -4.71 -6.40
C THR A 63 15.31 -6.22 -6.47
N LEU A 64 15.19 -6.90 -5.33
CA LEU A 64 15.03 -8.34 -5.28
C LEU A 64 13.61 -8.70 -5.71
N HIS A 65 13.54 -9.62 -6.68
CA HIS A 65 12.29 -10.17 -7.15
C HIS A 65 12.11 -11.56 -6.56
N LEU A 66 10.90 -11.80 -6.03
CA LEU A 66 10.52 -12.97 -5.26
C LEU A 66 9.24 -13.56 -5.86
N GLY A 67 8.99 -14.84 -5.60
CA GLY A 67 7.81 -15.55 -6.08
C GLY A 67 6.72 -15.71 -5.04
N ASP A 68 7.04 -15.42 -3.77
CA ASP A 68 6.13 -15.47 -2.64
C ASP A 68 6.47 -14.40 -1.59
N THR A 69 5.44 -13.85 -0.95
CA THR A 69 5.56 -12.83 0.10
C THR A 69 6.31 -13.32 1.34
N SER A 70 6.24 -14.62 1.66
CA SER A 70 7.00 -15.23 2.77
C SER A 70 8.52 -15.18 2.59
N GLN A 71 8.99 -14.96 1.35
CA GLN A 71 10.42 -14.81 1.06
C GLN A 71 10.95 -13.40 1.40
N VAL A 72 10.09 -12.42 1.71
CA VAL A 72 10.48 -11.04 2.00
C VAL A 72 11.01 -10.93 3.44
N PRO A 73 12.31 -10.67 3.65
CA PRO A 73 12.87 -10.58 5.00
C PRO A 73 12.32 -9.38 5.76
N GLY A 74 11.99 -9.57 7.05
CA GLY A 74 11.57 -8.48 7.93
C GLY A 74 10.16 -7.94 7.67
N LEU A 75 9.38 -8.56 6.77
CA LEU A 75 8.04 -8.07 6.44
C LEU A 75 7.08 -8.19 7.64
N ALA A 76 7.21 -9.24 8.45
CA ALA A 76 6.37 -9.42 9.65
C ALA A 76 6.61 -8.30 10.67
N GLU A 77 7.85 -7.83 10.79
CA GLU A 77 8.27 -6.75 11.68
C GLU A 77 8.12 -5.35 11.06
N ALA A 78 7.88 -5.27 9.75
CA ALA A 78 7.70 -4.01 9.05
C ALA A 78 6.47 -3.23 9.58
N PRO A 79 6.39 -1.91 9.37
CA PRO A 79 5.21 -1.13 9.76
C PRO A 79 3.92 -1.71 9.16
N VAL A 80 2.78 -1.52 9.84
CA VAL A 80 1.48 -2.04 9.39
C VAL A 80 1.13 -1.61 7.95
N GLN A 81 1.54 -0.40 7.56
CA GLN A 81 1.35 0.12 6.22
C GLN A 81 2.04 -0.74 5.16
N ALA A 82 3.27 -1.23 5.43
CA ALA A 82 3.98 -2.13 4.53
C ALA A 82 3.28 -3.48 4.43
N ARG A 83 2.81 -4.05 5.55
CA ARG A 83 2.13 -5.34 5.57
C ARG A 83 0.77 -5.30 4.87
N ARG A 84 0.00 -4.22 5.06
CA ARG A 84 -1.24 -3.97 4.29
C ARG A 84 -0.97 -3.84 2.80
N LEU A 85 0.07 -3.09 2.42
CA LEU A 85 0.46 -2.97 1.01
C LEU A 85 0.83 -4.33 0.42
N ALA A 86 1.63 -5.13 1.14
CA ALA A 86 1.95 -6.50 0.72
C ALA A 86 0.68 -7.35 0.55
N LYS A 87 -0.22 -7.37 1.54
CA LYS A 87 -1.47 -8.15 1.47
C LYS A 87 -2.35 -7.75 0.27
N ASN A 88 -2.38 -6.47 -0.09
CA ASN A 88 -3.28 -5.96 -1.15
C ASN A 88 -2.66 -5.98 -2.55
N TYR A 89 -1.34 -5.89 -2.67
CA TYR A 89 -0.65 -5.68 -3.95
C TYR A 89 0.41 -6.73 -4.28
N TRP A 90 0.71 -7.66 -3.36
CA TRP A 90 1.59 -8.79 -3.62
C TRP A 90 0.85 -10.13 -3.60
N PRO A 91 1.11 -11.00 -4.58
CA PRO A 91 1.96 -10.79 -5.77
C PRO A 91 1.37 -9.73 -6.72
N GLY A 92 2.21 -8.93 -7.38
CA GLY A 92 1.71 -7.88 -8.28
C GLY A 92 2.60 -6.64 -8.46
N PRO A 93 2.04 -5.55 -9.04
CA PRO A 93 2.78 -4.43 -9.62
C PRO A 93 3.25 -3.40 -8.59
N LEU A 94 3.70 -3.86 -7.41
CA LEU A 94 4.25 -3.03 -6.35
C LEU A 94 5.70 -3.38 -6.07
N THR A 95 6.55 -2.36 -5.94
CA THR A 95 7.91 -2.47 -5.42
C THR A 95 8.02 -1.64 -4.15
N MET A 96 8.33 -2.31 -3.04
CA MET A 96 8.51 -1.65 -1.74
C MET A 96 9.99 -1.61 -1.38
N ILE A 97 10.51 -0.42 -1.15
CA ILE A 97 11.80 -0.21 -0.53
C ILE A 97 11.59 -0.24 0.98
N LEU A 98 12.10 -1.29 1.61
CA LEU A 98 12.05 -1.52 3.05
C LEU A 98 13.47 -1.41 3.62
N GLU A 99 13.58 -1.17 4.92
CA GLU A 99 14.85 -1.30 5.61
C GLU A 99 15.31 -2.77 5.54
N GLY A 100 16.56 -2.99 5.14
CA GLY A 100 17.14 -4.32 5.11
C GLY A 100 17.25 -4.91 6.51
N PRO A 101 17.25 -6.25 6.65
CA PRO A 101 17.43 -6.89 7.95
C PRO A 101 18.78 -6.50 8.57
N LYS A 102 18.81 -6.36 9.91
CA LYS A 102 20.01 -6.00 10.68
C LYS A 102 21.19 -6.95 10.45
N HIS A 103 20.88 -8.21 10.15
CA HIS A 103 21.83 -9.22 9.71
C HIS A 103 21.48 -9.56 8.25
N GLY A 104 22.46 -9.49 7.35
CA GLY A 104 22.25 -9.49 5.90
C GLY A 104 21.28 -10.56 5.39
N SER A 105 20.58 -10.25 4.29
CA SER A 105 19.68 -11.22 3.67
C SER A 105 20.44 -12.42 3.11
N ARG A 106 19.77 -13.57 2.92
CA ARG A 106 20.30 -14.77 2.23
C ARG A 106 20.71 -14.50 0.76
N ALA A 107 20.62 -13.27 0.26
CA ALA A 107 20.99 -12.85 -1.09
C ALA A 107 22.43 -12.28 -1.16
N GLY A 108 23.43 -13.12 -0.84
CA GLY A 108 24.82 -12.86 -1.27
C GLY A 108 25.49 -11.57 -0.77
N GLY A 109 25.09 -11.06 0.40
CA GLY A 109 25.67 -9.84 0.97
C GLY A 109 25.04 -8.52 0.50
N ILE A 110 23.98 -8.57 -0.32
CA ILE A 110 23.20 -7.37 -0.66
C ILE A 110 22.29 -6.99 0.52
N GLY A 111 22.40 -5.74 1.00
CA GLY A 111 21.41 -5.11 1.86
C GLY A 111 21.62 -5.23 3.38
N ALA A 112 22.82 -5.59 3.87
CA ALA A 112 23.10 -5.49 5.31
C ALA A 112 23.08 -4.01 5.73
N GLY A 113 22.08 -3.62 6.53
CA GLY A 113 21.91 -2.23 7.01
C GLY A 113 21.56 -1.19 5.94
N GLN A 114 21.24 -1.61 4.71
CA GLN A 114 20.83 -0.73 3.61
C GLN A 114 19.37 -1.00 3.23
N SER A 115 18.65 0.04 2.79
CA SER A 115 17.30 -0.16 2.25
C SER A 115 17.35 -0.92 0.93
N LEU A 116 16.49 -1.93 0.78
CA LEU A 116 16.42 -2.76 -0.42
C LEU A 116 15.02 -2.74 -1.01
N GLY A 117 14.93 -2.75 -2.34
CA GLY A 117 13.65 -2.92 -3.02
C GLY A 117 13.25 -4.39 -3.02
N TYR A 118 11.99 -4.67 -2.71
CA TYR A 118 11.39 -5.99 -2.84
C TYR A 118 10.21 -5.92 -3.79
N ARG A 119 10.00 -6.99 -4.55
CA ARG A 119 8.82 -7.19 -5.39
C ARG A 119 8.46 -8.66 -5.44
N VAL A 120 7.19 -8.98 -5.24
CA VAL A 120 6.66 -10.33 -5.45
C VAL A 120 5.97 -10.36 -6.81
N VAL A 121 6.47 -11.18 -7.74
CA VAL A 121 6.07 -11.17 -9.15
C VAL A 121 4.84 -12.05 -9.40
N ASP A 122 3.82 -11.46 -10.02
CA ASP A 122 2.59 -12.18 -10.40
C ASP A 122 2.59 -12.58 -11.89
N HIS A 123 3.52 -13.45 -12.29
CA HIS A 123 3.58 -13.92 -13.68
C HIS A 123 3.60 -15.45 -13.73
N PRO A 124 2.85 -16.10 -14.64
CA PRO A 124 2.71 -17.56 -14.69
C PRO A 124 4.01 -18.33 -14.89
N TRP A 125 5.07 -17.69 -15.38
CA TRP A 125 6.40 -18.31 -15.52
C TRP A 125 7.40 -17.82 -14.47
N THR A 126 7.50 -16.50 -14.30
CA THR A 126 8.51 -15.86 -13.46
C THR A 126 8.19 -16.01 -11.97
N GLY A 127 6.91 -15.98 -11.58
CA GLY A 127 6.49 -16.22 -10.21
C GLY A 127 6.87 -17.62 -9.71
N PRO A 128 6.43 -18.72 -10.38
CA PRO A 128 6.84 -20.08 -10.02
C PRO A 128 8.35 -20.30 -10.08
N PHE A 129 9.03 -19.72 -11.07
CA PHE A 129 10.49 -19.75 -11.15
C PHE A 129 11.14 -19.19 -9.87
N LEU A 130 10.70 -18.01 -9.44
CA LEU A 130 11.22 -17.31 -8.27
C LEU A 130 10.89 -17.99 -6.94
N ARG A 131 9.73 -18.66 -6.82
CA ARG A 131 9.39 -19.42 -5.61
C ARG A 131 10.41 -20.51 -5.30
N ASN A 132 10.94 -21.14 -6.35
CA ASN A 132 11.91 -22.22 -6.23
C ASN A 132 13.36 -21.73 -6.45
N PHE A 133 13.58 -20.43 -6.65
CA PHE A 133 14.90 -19.89 -6.95
C PHE A 133 15.72 -19.68 -5.67
N GLU A 134 16.74 -20.51 -5.48
CA GLU A 134 17.73 -20.30 -4.43
C GLU A 134 18.68 -19.14 -4.78
N GLY A 135 18.69 -18.11 -3.93
CA GLY A 135 19.49 -16.90 -4.09
C GLY A 135 18.66 -15.65 -4.39
N GLY A 136 19.27 -14.48 -4.28
CA GLY A 136 18.61 -13.24 -4.64
C GLY A 136 18.60 -13.04 -6.16
N LEU A 137 17.43 -12.89 -6.77
CA LEU A 137 17.34 -12.44 -8.14
C LEU A 137 17.13 -10.93 -8.16
N VAL A 138 18.14 -10.19 -8.60
CA VAL A 138 18.00 -8.77 -8.88
C VAL A 138 17.46 -8.62 -10.28
N MET A 139 16.40 -7.84 -10.45
CA MET A 139 15.84 -7.54 -11.75
C MET A 139 15.52 -6.06 -11.89
N SER A 140 15.65 -5.54 -13.12
CA SER A 140 15.22 -4.21 -13.51
C SER A 140 14.50 -4.30 -14.86
N SER A 141 13.73 -3.31 -15.26
CA SER A 141 13.08 -3.31 -16.58
C SER A 141 14.12 -3.46 -17.70
N ALA A 142 13.83 -4.20 -18.77
CA ALA A 142 14.80 -4.52 -19.81
C ALA A 142 14.97 -3.38 -20.83
N ASN A 143 15.35 -2.19 -20.36
CA ASN A 143 15.55 -0.99 -21.16
C ASN A 143 16.78 -0.22 -20.66
N ARG A 144 17.40 0.56 -21.55
CA ARG A 144 18.38 1.58 -21.15
C ARG A 144 17.71 2.68 -20.34
N GLN A 145 18.50 3.39 -19.53
CA GLN A 145 17.99 4.53 -18.77
C GLN A 145 17.32 5.56 -19.70
N GLY A 146 16.21 6.15 -19.26
CA GLY A 146 15.45 7.13 -20.03
C GLY A 146 14.63 6.58 -21.21
N ARG A 147 14.79 5.30 -21.59
CA ARG A 147 13.98 4.67 -22.66
C ARG A 147 12.70 4.04 -22.09
N PRO A 148 11.63 3.87 -22.89
CA PRO A 148 10.45 3.12 -22.48
C PRO A 148 10.80 1.69 -22.06
N ALA A 149 10.06 1.14 -21.10
CA ALA A 149 10.21 -0.27 -20.72
C ALA A 149 9.48 -1.17 -21.74
N PRO A 150 10.08 -2.29 -22.16
CA PRO A 150 9.51 -3.19 -23.18
C PRO A 150 8.28 -3.94 -22.66
N ARG A 151 7.22 -4.01 -23.47
CA ARG A 151 6.04 -4.82 -23.18
C ARG A 151 6.18 -6.22 -23.77
N SER A 152 6.92 -6.40 -24.86
CA SER A 152 7.26 -7.70 -25.43
C SER A 152 8.75 -7.79 -25.79
N LEU A 153 9.21 -8.95 -26.27
CA LEU A 153 10.59 -9.07 -26.74
C LEU A 153 10.84 -8.26 -28.01
N GLU A 154 9.82 -8.06 -28.86
CA GLU A 154 9.93 -7.23 -30.07
C GLU A 154 10.16 -5.74 -29.74
N ASP A 155 9.70 -5.28 -28.58
CA ASP A 155 9.91 -3.92 -28.11
C ASP A 155 11.32 -3.68 -27.53
N LEU A 156 12.13 -4.74 -27.39
CA LEU A 156 13.47 -4.62 -26.81
C LEU A 156 14.41 -3.86 -27.73
N ASP A 157 15.19 -2.96 -27.12
CA ASP A 157 16.38 -2.42 -27.76
C ASP A 157 17.32 -3.60 -28.12
N PRO A 158 17.73 -3.75 -29.40
CA PRO A 158 18.58 -4.86 -29.84
C PRO A 158 19.85 -4.99 -29.01
N ALA A 159 20.43 -3.88 -28.56
CA ALA A 159 21.63 -3.91 -27.75
C ALA A 159 21.37 -4.41 -26.30
N VAL A 160 20.16 -4.22 -25.77
CA VAL A 160 19.76 -4.82 -24.49
C VAL A 160 19.54 -6.31 -24.65
N LEU A 161 18.92 -6.71 -25.77
CA LEU A 161 18.76 -8.13 -26.10
C LEU A 161 20.13 -8.80 -26.17
N GLU A 162 21.08 -8.25 -26.94
CA GLU A 162 22.44 -8.78 -27.10
C GLU A 162 23.24 -8.91 -25.79
N LEU A 163 22.96 -8.08 -24.79
CA LEU A 163 23.58 -8.18 -23.46
C LEU A 163 23.08 -9.37 -22.66
N ALA A 164 21.90 -9.90 -22.96
CA ALA A 164 21.33 -11.05 -22.27
C ALA A 164 21.87 -12.36 -22.85
N ASP A 165 22.11 -13.34 -21.98
CA ASP A 165 22.52 -14.69 -22.37
C ASP A 165 21.30 -15.53 -22.81
N LEU A 166 20.14 -15.22 -22.23
CA LEU A 166 18.89 -15.96 -22.44
C LEU A 166 17.70 -15.02 -22.27
N ALA A 167 16.64 -15.23 -23.04
CA ALA A 167 15.36 -14.54 -22.88
C ALA A 167 14.22 -15.57 -22.89
N LEU A 168 13.23 -15.42 -22.02
CA LEU A 168 11.97 -16.16 -22.09
C LEU A 168 10.91 -15.29 -22.75
N ASP A 169 10.38 -15.72 -23.88
CA ASP A 169 9.29 -15.09 -24.59
C ASP A 169 7.95 -15.68 -24.15
N HIS A 170 7.08 -14.85 -23.59
CA HIS A 170 5.71 -15.20 -23.24
C HIS A 170 4.69 -14.26 -23.92
N GLY A 171 5.12 -13.59 -25.01
CA GLY A 171 4.34 -12.55 -25.65
C GLY A 171 4.21 -11.28 -24.80
N PRO A 172 3.28 -10.38 -25.15
CA PRO A 172 3.13 -9.09 -24.48
C PRO A 172 2.71 -9.18 -23.01
N CYS A 173 3.29 -8.33 -22.15
CA CYS A 173 2.85 -8.12 -20.77
C CYS A 173 1.42 -7.56 -20.71
N GLN A 174 0.69 -7.93 -19.64
CA GLN A 174 -0.71 -7.52 -19.43
C GLN A 174 -0.87 -6.00 -19.29
N SER A 175 -0.04 -5.36 -18.46
CA SER A 175 -0.16 -3.92 -18.17
C SER A 175 0.64 -3.05 -19.15
N GLY A 176 1.89 -3.41 -19.45
CA GLY A 176 2.84 -2.54 -20.16
C GLY A 176 3.31 -1.31 -19.37
N ILE A 177 2.78 -1.09 -18.16
CA ILE A 177 3.16 0.00 -17.26
C ILE A 177 4.02 -0.57 -16.14
N ALA A 178 5.15 0.08 -15.86
CA ALA A 178 6.05 -0.37 -14.81
C ALA A 178 5.40 -0.28 -13.41
N SER A 179 5.86 -1.13 -12.48
CA SER A 179 5.35 -1.17 -11.11
C SER A 179 5.40 0.18 -10.38
N THR A 180 4.48 0.40 -9.44
CA THR A 180 4.64 1.47 -8.45
C THR A 180 5.89 1.18 -7.61
N VAL A 181 6.72 2.20 -7.37
CA VAL A 181 7.88 2.12 -6.48
C VAL A 181 7.66 3.09 -5.33
N LEU A 182 7.64 2.56 -4.10
CA LEU A 182 7.51 3.38 -2.90
C LEU A 182 8.54 2.97 -1.85
N ARG A 183 8.82 3.88 -0.92
CA ARG A 183 9.62 3.64 0.28
C ARG A 183 8.70 3.71 1.49
N VAL A 184 8.79 2.73 2.37
CA VAL A 184 8.12 2.76 3.67
C VAL A 184 9.17 3.07 4.74
N GLY A 185 8.96 4.13 5.51
CA GLY A 185 9.82 4.50 6.64
C GLY A 185 9.45 3.72 7.90
N HIS A 186 10.34 3.66 8.89
CA HIS A 186 10.14 2.92 10.14
C HIS A 186 8.83 3.26 10.89
N GLN A 187 8.34 4.49 10.80
CA GLN A 187 7.09 4.91 11.44
C GLN A 187 5.85 4.72 10.56
N GLY A 188 5.99 4.09 9.39
CA GLY A 188 4.88 3.85 8.47
C GLY A 188 4.63 4.94 7.44
N SER A 189 5.44 6.01 7.41
CA SER A 189 5.40 7.03 6.36
C SER A 189 5.67 6.41 4.98
N ILE A 190 4.90 6.77 3.98
CA ILE A 190 5.02 6.25 2.62
C ILE A 190 5.46 7.37 1.69
N ARG A 191 6.58 7.17 0.99
CA ARG A 191 7.04 8.04 -0.08
C ARG A 191 7.00 7.31 -1.41
N ILE A 192 6.14 7.76 -2.31
CA ILE A 192 6.10 7.24 -3.68
C ILE A 192 7.26 7.85 -4.47
N LEU A 193 8.08 6.99 -5.08
CA LEU A 193 9.22 7.36 -5.92
C LEU A 193 8.87 7.26 -7.41
N ARG A 194 7.94 6.37 -7.76
CA ARG A 194 7.38 6.22 -9.10
C ARG A 194 5.95 5.70 -9.00
N SER A 195 5.01 6.33 -9.67
CA SER A 195 3.65 5.83 -9.81
C SER A 195 3.57 4.81 -10.96
N GLY A 196 2.87 3.71 -10.72
CA GLY A 196 2.50 2.73 -11.74
C GLY A 196 1.07 2.98 -12.22
N LEU A 197 0.26 1.93 -12.26
CA LEU A 197 -1.11 1.98 -12.77
C LEU A 197 -2.07 2.82 -11.89
N GLU A 198 -1.95 2.74 -10.57
CA GLU A 198 -2.77 3.51 -9.64
C GLU A 198 -2.13 4.84 -9.24
N SER A 199 -2.97 5.82 -8.90
CA SER A 199 -2.53 7.13 -8.41
C SER A 199 -1.88 7.04 -7.03
N LYS A 200 -1.13 8.07 -6.68
CA LYS A 200 -0.48 8.17 -5.35
C LYS A 200 -1.51 8.11 -4.23
N GLU A 201 -2.59 8.87 -4.38
CA GLU A 201 -3.65 9.01 -3.40
C GLU A 201 -4.38 7.69 -3.18
N GLN A 202 -4.62 6.93 -4.26
CA GLN A 202 -5.24 5.60 -4.18
C GLN A 202 -4.37 4.62 -3.37
N PHE A 203 -3.07 4.56 -3.66
CA PHE A 203 -2.11 3.73 -2.94
C PHE A 203 -2.02 4.09 -1.45
N LEU A 204 -1.85 5.38 -1.15
CA LEU A 204 -1.74 5.85 0.22
C LEU A 204 -3.02 5.58 1.00
N ALA A 205 -4.19 5.85 0.40
CA ALA A 205 -5.47 5.56 1.03
C ALA A 205 -5.61 4.07 1.32
N ARG A 206 -5.20 3.18 0.39
CA ARG A 206 -5.24 1.73 0.57
C ARG A 206 -4.43 1.25 1.77
N ALA A 207 -3.26 1.84 1.97
CA ALA A 207 -2.31 1.50 3.04
C ALA A 207 -2.63 2.14 4.40
N ALA A 208 -3.28 3.31 4.40
CA ALA A 208 -3.47 4.12 5.59
C ALA A 208 -4.34 3.44 6.65
N THR A 209 -4.02 3.72 7.91
CA THR A 209 -4.86 3.38 9.06
C THR A 209 -6.08 4.26 9.02
N LEU A 210 -7.24 3.63 8.78
CA LEU A 210 -8.52 4.32 8.67
C LEU A 210 -9.15 4.48 10.06
N HIS A 211 -9.26 5.75 10.48
CA HIS A 211 -9.96 6.18 11.68
C HIS A 211 -11.38 6.62 11.30
N LEU A 212 -12.37 5.84 11.68
CA LEU A 212 -13.76 6.04 11.29
C LEU A 212 -14.62 6.48 12.48
N PHE A 213 -15.28 7.63 12.34
CA PHE A 213 -16.24 8.15 13.31
C PHE A 213 -17.67 7.85 12.86
N VAL A 214 -18.50 7.28 13.75
CA VAL A 214 -19.83 6.77 13.39
C VAL A 214 -20.91 7.38 14.27
N CYS A 215 -21.90 8.02 13.65
CA CYS A 215 -23.13 8.49 14.30
C CYS A 215 -24.38 8.00 13.56
N THR A 216 -25.54 8.64 13.75
CA THR A 216 -26.80 8.24 13.10
C THR A 216 -26.83 8.68 11.64
N GLY A 217 -26.94 9.99 11.40
CA GLY A 217 -27.16 10.55 10.06
C GLY A 217 -25.90 11.01 9.33
N ASN A 218 -24.73 11.02 9.97
CA ASN A 218 -23.48 11.55 9.43
C ASN A 218 -23.57 13.00 8.91
N THR A 219 -24.31 13.84 9.62
CA THR A 219 -24.48 15.28 9.28
C THR A 219 -24.02 16.23 10.38
N CYS A 220 -23.85 15.72 11.62
CA CYS A 220 -23.53 16.54 12.80
C CYS A 220 -22.32 15.97 13.56
N ARG A 221 -22.54 15.02 14.49
CA ARG A 221 -21.52 14.50 15.41
C ARG A 221 -20.29 13.89 14.73
N SER A 222 -20.48 12.88 13.87
CA SER A 222 -19.33 12.18 13.26
C SER A 222 -18.50 13.00 12.28
N PRO A 223 -19.05 13.90 11.42
CA PRO A 223 -18.19 14.76 10.61
C PRO A 223 -17.43 15.80 11.42
N MET A 224 -18.04 16.40 12.46
CA MET A 224 -17.32 17.28 13.39
C MET A 224 -16.18 16.52 14.09
N ALA A 225 -16.46 15.32 14.60
CA ALA A 225 -15.46 14.49 15.28
C ALA A 225 -14.30 14.10 14.37
N ALA A 226 -14.58 13.73 13.11
CA ALA A 226 -13.55 13.40 12.14
C ALA A 226 -12.63 14.60 11.85
N LEU A 227 -13.20 15.80 11.67
CA LEU A 227 -12.40 17.00 11.41
C LEU A 227 -11.57 17.43 12.62
N LEU A 228 -12.14 17.36 13.83
CA LEU A 228 -11.41 17.61 15.08
C LEU A 228 -10.27 16.60 15.27
N TYR A 229 -10.53 15.32 15.04
CA TYR A 229 -9.52 14.27 15.18
C TYR A 229 -8.42 14.39 14.13
N HIS A 230 -8.76 14.81 12.92
CA HIS A 230 -7.78 15.10 11.87
C HIS A 230 -6.77 16.17 12.32
N GLN A 231 -7.24 17.27 12.93
CA GLN A 231 -6.35 18.30 13.49
C GLN A 231 -5.53 17.80 14.68
N HIS A 232 -6.19 17.09 15.61
CA HIS A 232 -5.54 16.54 16.79
C HIS A 232 -4.43 15.55 16.42
N LEU A 233 -4.70 14.61 15.51
CA LEU A 233 -3.74 13.61 15.07
C LEU A 233 -2.53 14.25 14.37
N ALA A 234 -2.77 15.25 13.51
CA ALA A 234 -1.71 15.99 12.84
C ALA A 234 -0.78 16.67 13.86
N THR A 235 -1.36 17.32 14.88
CA THR A 235 -0.62 17.96 15.97
C THR A 235 0.19 16.93 16.78
N LYS A 236 -0.43 15.80 17.14
CA LYS A 236 0.22 14.71 17.88
C LYS A 236 1.42 14.11 17.14
N LEU A 237 1.34 14.05 15.81
CA LEU A 237 2.42 13.56 14.95
C LEU A 237 3.45 14.64 14.57
N GLY A 238 3.18 15.92 14.88
CA GLY A 238 4.04 17.03 14.49
C GLY A 238 4.07 17.28 12.97
N VAL A 239 2.96 17.02 12.27
CA VAL A 239 2.84 17.15 10.80
C VAL A 239 1.70 18.08 10.42
N SER A 240 1.69 18.55 9.16
CA SER A 240 0.53 19.26 8.61
C SER A 240 -0.68 18.31 8.49
N PRO A 241 -1.92 18.76 8.76
CA PRO A 241 -3.14 17.98 8.51
C PRO A 241 -3.19 17.36 7.11
N ASP A 242 -2.78 18.11 6.07
CA ASP A 242 -2.80 17.64 4.68
C ASP A 242 -1.80 16.51 4.41
N SER A 243 -0.80 16.33 5.28
CA SER A 243 0.23 15.30 5.14
C SER A 243 -0.12 14.00 5.88
N LEU A 244 -1.24 13.92 6.61
CA LEU A 244 -1.61 12.73 7.37
C LEU A 244 -1.65 11.46 6.51
N LEU A 245 -2.14 11.57 5.28
CA LEU A 245 -2.24 10.45 4.35
C LEU A 245 -0.85 9.89 3.97
N GLU A 246 0.14 10.76 3.76
CA GLU A 246 1.54 10.37 3.50
C GLU A 246 2.20 9.75 4.74
N HIS A 247 1.71 10.12 5.93
CA HIS A 247 2.12 9.54 7.21
C HIS A 247 1.28 8.30 7.58
N GLY A 248 0.51 7.76 6.63
CA GLY A 248 -0.19 6.49 6.79
C GLY A 248 -1.47 6.57 7.61
N HIS A 249 -2.10 7.74 7.69
CA HIS A 249 -3.35 7.95 8.42
C HIS A 249 -4.44 8.54 7.52
N LEU A 250 -5.64 7.97 7.62
CA LEU A 250 -6.83 8.47 6.94
C LEU A 250 -7.95 8.63 7.97
N VAL A 251 -8.52 9.82 8.05
CA VAL A 251 -9.65 10.10 8.96
C VAL A 251 -10.93 10.23 8.14
N SER A 252 -12.00 9.60 8.58
CA SER A 252 -13.29 9.60 7.89
C SER A 252 -14.46 9.51 8.86
N SER A 253 -15.66 9.77 8.34
CA SER A 253 -16.90 9.62 9.10
C SER A 253 -17.96 8.89 8.28
N ALA A 254 -18.89 8.24 8.98
CA ALA A 254 -20.06 7.59 8.38
C ALA A 254 -21.24 7.61 9.35
N GLY A 255 -22.40 7.13 8.88
CA GLY A 255 -23.60 7.00 9.70
C GLY A 255 -24.35 5.71 9.44
N ILE A 256 -24.89 5.12 10.51
CA ILE A 256 -25.64 3.85 10.48
C ILE A 256 -27.00 3.96 9.79
N SER A 257 -27.48 5.18 9.54
CA SER A 257 -28.75 5.46 8.86
C SER A 257 -28.63 6.72 7.99
N ALA A 258 -27.40 7.02 7.54
CA ALA A 258 -27.13 8.19 6.73
C ALA A 258 -27.65 8.00 5.30
N GLN A 259 -28.41 8.98 4.81
CA GLN A 259 -28.64 9.15 3.38
C GLN A 259 -27.36 9.70 2.74
N PRO A 260 -26.74 9.04 1.74
CA PRO A 260 -25.49 9.52 1.14
C PRO A 260 -25.64 10.87 0.43
N GLY A 261 -24.59 11.69 0.48
CA GLY A 261 -24.50 12.95 -0.28
C GLY A 261 -25.15 14.17 0.39
N MET A 262 -25.75 14.02 1.57
CA MET A 262 -26.27 15.15 2.33
C MET A 262 -25.13 16.00 2.89
N PRO A 263 -25.24 17.35 2.89
CA PRO A 263 -24.24 18.20 3.51
C PRO A 263 -24.25 18.02 5.04
N ALA A 264 -23.18 18.50 5.70
CA ALA A 264 -23.25 18.74 7.14
C ALA A 264 -24.39 19.71 7.47
N SER A 265 -24.97 19.60 8.67
CA SER A 265 -26.03 20.52 9.06
C SER A 265 -25.49 21.95 9.13
N PRO A 266 -26.29 22.98 8.80
CA PRO A 266 -25.84 24.37 8.82
C PRO A 266 -25.23 24.78 10.17
N ARG A 267 -25.84 24.33 11.29
CA ARG A 267 -25.35 24.60 12.64
C ARG A 267 -24.06 23.85 12.99
N ALA A 268 -23.83 22.65 12.45
CA ALA A 268 -22.54 21.98 12.58
C ALA A 268 -21.44 22.72 11.81
N ILE A 269 -21.75 23.25 10.62
CA ILE A 269 -20.81 24.08 9.85
C ILE A 269 -20.46 25.35 10.63
N GLU A 270 -21.47 26.06 11.15
CA GLU A 270 -21.29 27.26 11.96
C GLU A 270 -20.47 27.00 13.23
N ALA A 271 -20.80 25.96 13.99
CA ALA A 271 -20.06 25.59 15.20
C ALA A 271 -18.59 25.23 14.91
N MET A 272 -18.28 24.61 13.76
CA MET A 272 -16.89 24.31 13.38
C MET A 272 -16.15 25.55 12.85
N ALA A 273 -16.84 26.45 12.16
CA ALA A 273 -16.27 27.69 11.63
C ALA A 273 -15.76 28.61 12.74
N GLU A 274 -16.37 28.59 13.95
CA GLU A 274 -15.84 29.28 15.14
C GLU A 274 -14.42 28.85 15.54
N LEU A 275 -14.02 27.61 15.17
CA LEU A 275 -12.67 27.09 15.38
C LEU A 275 -11.75 27.28 14.16
N GLY A 276 -12.22 27.98 13.12
CA GLY A 276 -11.52 28.09 11.83
C GLY A 276 -11.51 26.79 11.02
N LEU A 277 -12.44 25.86 11.27
CA LEU A 277 -12.52 24.56 10.61
C LEU A 277 -13.68 24.51 9.63
N ASP A 278 -13.39 24.23 8.36
CA ASP A 278 -14.40 24.19 7.29
C ASP A 278 -15.04 22.79 7.16
N LEU A 279 -16.32 22.69 7.50
CA LEU A 279 -17.12 21.46 7.37
C LEU A 279 -18.06 21.48 6.13
N SER A 280 -18.04 22.54 5.31
CA SER A 280 -18.98 22.73 4.19
C SER A 280 -18.80 21.72 3.05
N TYR A 281 -17.59 21.19 2.90
CA TYR A 281 -17.26 20.14 1.93
C TYR A 281 -17.76 18.75 2.33
N HIS A 282 -18.18 18.56 3.60
CA HIS A 282 -18.61 17.25 4.07
C HIS A 282 -19.82 16.75 3.30
N ARG A 283 -19.80 15.47 2.96
CA ARG A 283 -20.93 14.74 2.38
C ARG A 283 -21.13 13.46 3.17
N SER A 284 -22.35 13.29 3.66
CA SER A 284 -22.74 12.12 4.43
C SER A 284 -22.53 10.84 3.62
N ARG A 285 -22.21 9.76 4.33
CA ARG A 285 -22.09 8.42 3.76
C ARG A 285 -22.62 7.38 4.73
N PHE A 286 -23.19 6.32 4.16
CA PHE A 286 -23.64 5.17 4.93
C PHE A 286 -22.45 4.37 5.45
N ALA A 287 -22.55 3.84 6.67
CA ALA A 287 -21.57 2.96 7.29
C ALA A 287 -21.68 1.54 6.70
N HIS A 288 -21.36 1.40 5.42
CA HIS A 288 -21.45 0.14 4.70
C HIS A 288 -20.52 -0.93 5.33
N PRO A 289 -20.90 -2.23 5.35
CA PRO A 289 -20.09 -3.28 5.96
C PRO A 289 -18.63 -3.33 5.45
N THR A 290 -18.42 -3.09 4.14
CA THR A 290 -17.06 -3.03 3.56
C THR A 290 -16.22 -1.86 4.09
N LEU A 291 -16.85 -0.73 4.43
CA LEU A 291 -16.16 0.40 5.06
C LEU A 291 -15.80 0.07 6.52
N LEU A 292 -16.71 -0.61 7.23
CA LEU A 292 -16.49 -1.03 8.62
C LEU A 292 -15.34 -2.04 8.72
N VAL A 293 -15.32 -3.05 7.85
CA VAL A 293 -14.24 -4.05 7.79
C VAL A 293 -12.88 -3.42 7.50
N ARG A 294 -12.86 -2.38 6.64
CA ARG A 294 -11.65 -1.65 6.27
C ARG A 294 -11.16 -0.69 7.34
N ALA A 295 -12.03 -0.28 8.27
CA ALA A 295 -11.65 0.66 9.32
C ALA A 295 -10.78 -0.02 10.37
N SER A 296 -9.63 0.56 10.64
CA SER A 296 -8.68 0.06 11.66
C SER A 296 -9.10 0.52 13.05
N ARG A 297 -9.71 1.71 13.15
CA ARG A 297 -10.23 2.28 14.38
C ARG A 297 -11.65 2.75 14.12
N ILE A 298 -12.63 2.30 14.91
CA ILE A 298 -14.01 2.75 14.80
C ILE A 298 -14.44 3.35 16.13
N TYR A 299 -14.84 4.62 16.08
CA TYR A 299 -15.30 5.41 17.22
C TYR A 299 -16.78 5.75 17.05
N CYS A 300 -17.61 5.20 17.92
CA CYS A 300 -19.06 5.34 17.89
C CYS A 300 -19.52 6.46 18.82
N MET A 301 -20.45 7.31 18.37
CA MET A 301 -20.97 8.42 19.18
C MET A 301 -21.89 7.99 20.32
N GLY A 302 -22.33 6.73 20.35
CA GLY A 302 -23.24 6.24 21.39
C GLY A 302 -23.46 4.73 21.32
N GLN A 303 -24.04 4.16 22.37
CA GLN A 303 -24.14 2.70 22.55
C GLN A 303 -24.88 2.02 21.40
N ARG A 304 -26.01 2.59 20.97
CA ARG A 304 -26.78 2.06 19.82
C ARG A 304 -25.93 1.97 18.54
N HIS A 305 -25.04 2.95 18.30
CA HIS A 305 -24.15 2.90 17.14
C HIS A 305 -23.13 1.76 17.26
N LEU A 306 -22.57 1.59 18.45
CA LEU A 306 -21.59 0.57 18.74
C LEU A 306 -22.17 -0.84 18.55
N ASP A 307 -23.38 -1.08 19.06
CA ASP A 307 -24.05 -2.37 18.95
C ASP A 307 -24.33 -2.73 17.48
N LEU A 308 -24.83 -1.78 16.69
CA LEU A 308 -25.10 -1.99 15.26
C LEU A 308 -23.81 -2.20 14.44
N VAL A 309 -22.74 -1.48 14.76
CA VAL A 309 -21.43 -1.70 14.13
C VAL A 309 -20.91 -3.11 14.45
N ARG A 310 -21.01 -3.55 15.72
CA ARG A 310 -20.58 -4.91 16.13
C ARG A 310 -21.38 -5.99 15.40
N GLN A 311 -22.70 -5.86 15.38
CA GLN A 311 -23.58 -6.78 14.66
C GLN A 311 -23.23 -6.84 13.16
N SER A 312 -22.93 -5.70 12.53
CA SER A 312 -22.52 -5.67 11.12
C SER A 312 -21.17 -6.36 10.88
N LEU A 313 -20.22 -6.25 11.81
CA LEU A 313 -18.91 -6.89 11.70
C LEU A 313 -18.97 -8.40 11.94
N GLU A 314 -19.80 -8.84 12.90
CA GLU A 314 -20.06 -10.25 13.17
C GLU A 314 -20.67 -10.95 11.94
N GLY A 315 -21.62 -10.30 11.26
CA GLY A 315 -22.23 -10.81 10.03
C GLY A 315 -21.24 -10.97 8.86
N MET A 316 -20.07 -10.33 8.91
CA MET A 316 -19.02 -10.40 7.89
C MET A 316 -17.93 -11.45 8.21
N GLY A 317 -18.13 -12.27 9.24
CA GLY A 317 -17.18 -13.31 9.63
C GLY A 317 -15.95 -12.79 10.38
N GLY A 318 -16.00 -11.55 10.91
CA GLY A 318 -14.98 -11.01 11.82
C GLY A 318 -13.60 -10.74 11.22
N SER A 319 -13.42 -10.88 9.91
CA SER A 319 -12.14 -10.58 9.24
C SER A 319 -11.95 -9.06 9.21
N LEU A 320 -11.15 -8.55 10.14
CA LEU A 320 -10.76 -7.15 10.21
C LEU A 320 -9.37 -6.94 9.56
N GLU A 321 -9.01 -5.69 9.33
CA GLU A 321 -7.63 -5.34 8.99
C GLU A 321 -6.65 -5.77 10.10
N GLU A 322 -5.41 -6.04 9.73
CA GLU A 322 -4.40 -6.73 10.56
C GLU A 322 -4.10 -6.09 11.91
N ASP A 323 -4.26 -4.77 12.03
CA ASP A 323 -4.06 -3.98 13.25
C ASP A 323 -5.37 -3.43 13.83
N ALA A 324 -6.52 -3.88 13.32
CA ALA A 324 -7.80 -3.32 13.70
C ALA A 324 -8.05 -3.54 15.19
N ARG A 325 -8.63 -2.53 15.83
CA ARG A 325 -9.10 -2.63 17.22
C ARG A 325 -10.61 -2.80 17.22
N PRO A 326 -11.17 -3.50 18.23
CA PRO A 326 -12.62 -3.57 18.38
C PRO A 326 -13.26 -2.18 18.36
N PRO A 327 -14.44 -2.02 17.73
CA PRO A 327 -15.16 -0.76 17.78
C PRO A 327 -15.43 -0.39 19.25
N ARG A 328 -15.35 0.90 19.56
CA ARG A 328 -15.59 1.44 20.90
C ARG A 328 -16.36 2.75 20.85
N LEU A 329 -16.91 3.16 21.98
CA LEU A 329 -17.44 4.51 22.14
C LEU A 329 -16.30 5.53 22.01
N LEU A 330 -16.60 6.68 21.40
CA LEU A 330 -15.69 7.82 21.41
C LEU A 330 -15.48 8.33 22.85
N ARG A 331 -16.57 8.37 23.61
CA ARG A 331 -16.60 8.78 25.02
C ARG A 331 -16.94 7.57 25.90
N PRO A 332 -16.00 7.05 26.70
CA PRO A 332 -16.23 5.87 27.54
C PRO A 332 -17.36 6.04 28.56
N GLU A 333 -17.60 7.26 29.02
CA GLU A 333 -18.58 7.59 30.06
C GLU A 333 -20.02 7.64 29.54
N GLY A 334 -20.22 7.59 28.22
CA GLY A 334 -21.55 7.51 27.60
C GLY A 334 -21.70 8.29 26.30
N ASP A 335 -22.91 8.28 25.76
CA ASP A 335 -23.26 8.81 24.44
C ASP A 335 -22.97 10.31 24.29
N ILE A 336 -22.29 10.71 23.22
CA ILE A 336 -22.18 12.11 22.82
C ILE A 336 -23.60 12.62 22.46
N PRO A 337 -24.09 13.70 23.12
CA PRO A 337 -25.42 14.27 22.88
C PRO A 337 -25.65 14.55 21.40
N ASP A 338 -26.87 14.30 20.91
CA ASP A 338 -27.22 14.56 19.52
C ASP A 338 -27.80 15.98 19.37
N PRO A 339 -27.10 16.91 18.68
CA PRO A 339 -27.59 18.27 18.53
C PRO A 339 -28.60 18.42 17.39
N PHE A 340 -28.98 17.32 16.71
CA PHE A 340 -29.84 17.38 15.53
C PHE A 340 -31.17 18.08 15.83
N GLY A 341 -31.51 19.10 15.02
CA GLY A 341 -32.70 19.94 15.21
C GLY A 341 -32.59 21.00 16.31
N GLY A 342 -31.49 21.04 17.07
CA GLY A 342 -31.23 22.02 18.12
C GLY A 342 -30.76 23.39 17.62
N ASP A 343 -30.62 24.34 18.55
CA ASP A 343 -29.99 25.63 18.31
C ASP A 343 -28.46 25.53 18.24
N LEU A 344 -27.78 26.62 17.87
CA LEU A 344 -26.32 26.64 17.75
C LEU A 344 -25.61 26.27 19.06
N GLY A 345 -26.17 26.62 20.22
CA GLY A 345 -25.60 26.32 21.53
C GLY A 345 -25.43 24.82 21.74
N LEU A 346 -26.43 24.01 21.39
CA LEU A 346 -26.34 22.55 21.46
C LEU A 346 -25.25 21.97 20.55
N TYR A 347 -25.04 22.56 19.36
CA TYR A 347 -23.95 22.14 18.48
C TYR A 347 -22.58 22.49 19.04
N VAL A 348 -22.45 23.66 19.66
CA VAL A 348 -21.23 24.09 20.35
C VAL A 348 -20.93 23.16 21.53
N GLU A 349 -21.90 22.88 22.40
CA GLU A 349 -21.74 21.92 23.50
C GLU A 349 -21.33 20.53 23.00
N THR A 350 -21.95 20.06 21.91
CA THR A 350 -21.58 18.79 21.28
C THR A 350 -20.15 18.82 20.75
N ARG A 351 -19.74 19.90 20.06
CA ARG A 351 -18.36 20.10 19.56
C ARG A 351 -17.36 20.03 20.70
N GLU A 352 -17.65 20.66 21.84
CA GLU A 352 -16.78 20.64 23.02
C GLU A 352 -16.66 19.24 23.63
N ALA A 353 -17.78 18.52 23.75
CA ALA A 353 -17.77 17.13 24.21
C ALA A 353 -16.95 16.22 23.28
N LEU A 354 -17.05 16.42 21.97
CA LEU A 354 -16.25 15.70 20.97
C LEU A 354 -14.76 16.01 21.12
N ARG A 355 -14.39 17.28 21.25
CA ARG A 355 -13.00 17.72 21.42
C ARG A 355 -12.36 17.10 22.66
N ALA A 356 -13.03 17.20 23.82
CA ALA A 356 -12.56 16.62 25.07
C ALA A 356 -12.39 15.09 24.96
N SER A 357 -13.32 14.40 24.28
CA SER A 357 -13.24 12.95 24.10
C SER A 357 -12.11 12.55 23.15
N ILE A 358 -11.81 13.36 22.14
CA ILE A 358 -10.71 13.15 21.19
C ILE A 358 -9.35 13.34 21.85
N GLU A 359 -9.19 14.34 22.71
CA GLU A 359 -7.95 14.60 23.45
C GLU A 359 -7.59 13.45 24.40
N GLY A 360 -8.59 12.72 24.90
CA GLY A 360 -8.42 11.50 25.69
C GLY A 360 -8.08 10.24 24.87
N LEU A 361 -8.00 10.31 23.53
CA LEU A 361 -7.65 9.16 22.70
C LEU A 361 -6.13 8.94 22.68
N GLU A 362 -5.67 7.95 23.46
CA GLU A 362 -4.30 7.42 23.39
C GLU A 362 -3.94 6.78 22.04
#